data_AF-A0AA40FHA9-F1
#
_entry.id   AF-A0AA40FHA9-F1
#
_cell.length_a   1.000
_cell.length_b   1.000
_cell.length_c   1.000
_cell.angle_alpha   90.00
_cell.angle_beta   90.00
_cell.angle_gamma   90.00
#
_symmetry.space_group_name_H-M   'P 1'
#
loop_
_entity.id
_entity.type
_entity.pdbx_description
1 polymer ?
#
loop_
_entity_poly.entity_id
_entity_poly.type
_entity_poly.pdbx_seq_one_letter_code
_entity_poly.pdbx_strand_id
1 'polypeptide(L)'
;MSAEGNLYNPYIFEASYPPSWEPALEYLDLVERYPAPPSYIRGHLFKLFQHTLCLAENKEERENLARNSTMESFRNVVYALRDRYLPYHEGRLIWQEETISDYNLKLPPWLCQSYVRHFSEENIQKLELEKIETQSETVKRKFKDEEGNEISRKRLKKLKRIARRPNRPTIVVKRGSDLCCDCPNPVVCKISFQA
;
A
#
# COMPACT_ATOMS: atom_id res chain seq x y z
N MET A 1 6.99 0.99 -9.60
CA MET A 1 5.68 0.31 -9.68
C MET A 1 4.81 0.89 -8.59
N SER A 2 3.73 1.60 -8.92
CA SER A 2 2.70 1.99 -7.95
C SER A 2 1.57 0.95 -7.99
N ALA A 3 0.88 0.74 -6.88
CA ALA A 3 -0.27 -0.16 -6.82
C ALA A 3 -1.40 0.51 -6.03
N GLU A 4 -1.28 0.52 -4.70
CA GLU A 4 -2.34 1.03 -3.82
C GLU A 4 -2.66 2.51 -4.06
N GLY A 5 -1.64 3.39 -4.17
CA GLY A 5 -1.86 4.82 -4.40
C GLY A 5 -2.69 5.13 -5.66
N ASN A 6 -2.53 4.34 -6.73
CA ASN A 6 -3.26 4.53 -7.99
C ASN A 6 -4.77 4.22 -7.86
N LEU A 7 -5.17 3.39 -6.89
CA LEU A 7 -6.58 3.07 -6.66
C LEU A 7 -7.35 4.23 -6.03
N TYR A 8 -6.66 5.13 -5.34
CA TYR A 8 -7.26 6.28 -4.66
C TYR A 8 -7.05 7.58 -5.44
N ASN A 9 -5.88 7.74 -6.08
CA ASN A 9 -5.60 8.82 -7.02
C ASN A 9 -5.08 8.24 -8.36
N PRO A 10 -5.95 8.10 -9.38
CA PRO A 10 -5.52 7.69 -10.72
C PRO A 10 -4.52 8.65 -11.37
N TYR A 11 -4.49 9.91 -10.93
CA TYR A 11 -3.66 10.98 -11.49
C TYR A 11 -2.32 11.14 -10.75
N ILE A 12 -1.89 10.14 -9.97
CA ILE A 12 -0.67 10.21 -9.16
C ILE A 12 0.61 10.53 -9.96
N PHE A 13 0.64 10.18 -11.25
CA PHE A 13 1.77 10.44 -12.15
C PHE A 13 1.71 11.80 -12.84
N GLU A 14 0.57 12.47 -12.81
CA GLU A 14 0.38 13.81 -13.37
C GLU A 14 0.57 14.90 -12.31
N ALA A 15 0.85 14.49 -11.06
CA ALA A 15 0.97 15.39 -9.90
C ALA A 15 -0.28 16.28 -9.70
N SER A 16 -1.45 15.79 -10.12
CA SER A 16 -2.73 16.49 -9.96
C SER A 16 -3.64 15.77 -8.96
N TYR A 17 -4.59 16.52 -8.42
CA TYR A 17 -5.56 16.07 -7.42
C TYR A 17 -6.97 16.50 -7.85
N PRO A 18 -7.50 15.95 -8.96
CA PRO A 18 -8.82 16.32 -9.43
C PRO A 18 -9.90 15.90 -8.40
N PRO A 19 -11.08 16.52 -8.44
CA PRO A 19 -12.22 16.02 -7.70
C PRO A 19 -12.54 14.58 -8.09
N SER A 20 -12.76 13.74 -7.08
CA SER A 20 -12.96 12.29 -7.21
C SER A 20 -14.07 11.89 -8.19
N TRP A 21 -15.07 12.73 -8.43
CA TRP A 21 -16.13 12.46 -9.41
C TRP A 21 -15.65 12.49 -10.86
N GLU A 22 -14.58 13.23 -11.19
CA GLU A 22 -14.04 13.29 -12.56
C GLU A 22 -13.47 11.93 -13.02
N PRO A 23 -12.45 11.35 -12.34
CA PRO A 23 -12.00 9.99 -12.65
C PRO A 23 -13.09 8.95 -12.48
N ALA A 24 -14.06 9.15 -11.58
CA ALA A 24 -15.15 8.20 -11.40
C ALA A 24 -16.03 8.11 -12.63
N LEU A 25 -16.43 9.25 -13.20
CA LEU A 25 -17.25 9.32 -14.41
C LEU A 25 -16.48 8.78 -15.61
N GLU A 26 -15.21 9.16 -15.77
CA GLU A 26 -14.34 8.62 -16.81
C GLU A 26 -14.22 7.09 -16.71
N TYR A 27 -14.03 6.57 -15.49
CA TYR A 27 -13.99 5.13 -15.24
C TYR A 27 -15.31 4.45 -15.59
N LEU A 28 -16.46 5.03 -15.21
CA LEU A 28 -17.78 4.46 -15.55
C LEU A 28 -18.03 4.48 -17.06
N ASP A 29 -17.60 5.52 -17.78
CA ASP A 29 -17.66 5.58 -19.24
C ASP A 29 -16.80 4.48 -19.90
N LEU A 30 -15.63 4.18 -19.33
CA LEU A 30 -14.78 3.07 -19.79
C LEU A 30 -15.43 1.71 -19.53
N VAL A 31 -16.04 1.51 -18.36
CA VAL A 31 -16.72 0.25 -18.03
C VAL A 31 -17.96 0.03 -18.90
N GLU A 32 -18.63 1.09 -19.32
CA GLU A 32 -19.75 1.01 -20.25
C GLU A 32 -19.29 0.52 -21.64
N ARG A 33 -18.09 0.90 -22.08
CA ARG A 33 -17.46 0.39 -23.31
C ARG A 33 -16.89 -1.02 -23.15
N TYR A 34 -16.31 -1.29 -21.98
CA TYR A 34 -15.61 -2.53 -21.65
C TYR A 34 -16.22 -3.14 -20.37
N PRO A 35 -17.27 -3.96 -20.49
CA PRO A 35 -18.07 -4.39 -19.34
C PRO A 35 -17.25 -5.15 -18.31
N ALA A 36 -17.41 -4.75 -17.05
CA ALA A 36 -16.79 -5.39 -15.89
C ALA A 36 -17.84 -5.85 -14.88
N PRO A 37 -17.55 -6.89 -14.07
CA PRO A 37 -18.44 -7.31 -13.00
C PRO A 37 -18.76 -6.16 -12.03
N PRO A 38 -20.02 -6.00 -11.58
CA PRO A 38 -20.41 -4.93 -10.65
C PRO A 38 -19.62 -4.90 -9.34
N SER A 39 -19.13 -6.06 -8.88
CA SER A 39 -18.28 -6.18 -7.70
C SER A 39 -16.96 -5.42 -7.85
N TYR A 40 -16.37 -5.40 -9.05
CA TYR A 40 -15.10 -4.72 -9.32
C TYR A 40 -15.32 -3.21 -9.41
N ILE A 41 -16.38 -2.79 -10.12
CA ILE A 41 -16.80 -1.39 -10.21
C ILE A 41 -17.00 -0.83 -8.80
N ARG A 42 -17.79 -1.52 -7.98
CA ARG A 42 -18.03 -1.12 -6.59
C ARG A 42 -16.74 -1.00 -5.79
N GLY A 43 -15.84 -1.98 -5.92
CA GLY A 43 -14.53 -1.95 -5.26
C GLY A 43 -13.71 -0.71 -5.63
N HIS A 44 -13.65 -0.36 -6.91
CA HIS A 44 -12.93 0.82 -7.39
C HIS A 44 -13.58 2.13 -6.92
N LEU A 45 -14.91 2.24 -6.97
CA LEU A 45 -15.62 3.42 -6.49
C LEU A 45 -15.42 3.62 -4.98
N PHE A 46 -15.44 2.55 -4.17
CA PHE A 46 -15.12 2.66 -2.74
C PHE A 46 -13.71 3.18 -2.47
N LYS A 47 -12.73 2.82 -3.31
CA LYS A 47 -11.36 3.31 -3.19
C LYS A 47 -11.27 4.78 -3.59
N LEU A 48 -11.86 5.15 -4.72
CA LEU A 48 -11.82 6.51 -5.24
C LEU A 48 -12.54 7.51 -4.32
N PHE A 49 -13.67 7.10 -3.75
CA PHE A 49 -14.47 7.90 -2.82
C PHE A 49 -14.21 7.56 -1.34
N GLN A 50 -13.06 6.97 -1.01
CA GLN A 50 -12.78 6.54 0.37
C GLN A 50 -12.98 7.69 1.37
N HIS A 51 -12.38 8.85 1.08
CA HIS A 51 -12.39 9.99 1.98
C HIS A 51 -13.78 10.60 2.14
N THR A 52 -14.54 10.72 1.05
CA THR A 52 -15.92 11.21 1.11
C THR A 52 -16.85 10.20 1.78
N LEU A 53 -16.85 8.92 1.39
CA LEU A 53 -17.74 7.90 1.95
C LEU A 53 -17.46 7.57 3.42
N CYS A 54 -16.27 7.91 3.93
CA CYS A 54 -15.97 7.82 5.36
C CYS A 54 -16.69 8.90 6.19
N LEU A 55 -17.11 10.00 5.59
CA LEU A 55 -17.85 11.06 6.30
C LEU A 55 -19.25 10.57 6.68
N ALA A 56 -19.70 10.96 7.88
CA ALA A 56 -21.01 10.56 8.42
C ALA A 56 -22.17 11.05 7.55
N GLU A 57 -22.01 12.21 6.90
CA GLU A 57 -22.98 12.83 6.01
C GLU A 57 -23.27 11.98 4.77
N ASN A 58 -22.28 11.22 4.28
CA ASN A 58 -22.38 10.41 3.06
C ASN A 58 -22.79 8.96 3.34
N LYS A 59 -23.44 8.70 4.50
CA LYS A 59 -23.80 7.35 4.91
C LYS A 59 -24.80 6.70 3.94
N GLU A 60 -25.77 7.47 3.46
CA GLU A 60 -26.79 6.98 2.53
C GLU A 60 -26.18 6.56 1.20
N GLU A 61 -25.30 7.40 0.64
CA GLU A 61 -24.56 7.15 -0.60
C GLU A 61 -23.65 5.92 -0.46
N ARG A 62 -23.02 5.76 0.71
CA ARG A 62 -22.21 4.57 1.03
C ARG A 62 -23.05 3.29 1.03
N GLU A 63 -24.24 3.33 1.65
CA GLU A 63 -25.16 2.18 1.66
C GLU A 63 -25.71 1.87 0.28
N ASN A 64 -26.05 2.91 -0.50
CA ASN A 64 -26.53 2.78 -1.87
C ASN A 64 -25.48 2.14 -2.77
N LEU A 65 -24.21 2.55 -2.65
CA LEU A 65 -23.10 1.93 -3.39
C LEU A 65 -22.87 0.47 -2.99
N ALA A 66 -23.04 0.16 -1.69
CA ALA A 66 -22.87 -1.20 -1.17
C ALA A 66 -23.93 -2.18 -1.68
N ARG A 67 -25.21 -1.76 -1.69
CA ARG A 67 -26.35 -2.64 -2.01
C ARG A 67 -26.60 -2.78 -3.51
N ASN A 68 -26.46 -1.69 -4.26
CA ASN A 68 -26.85 -1.68 -5.66
C ASN A 68 -25.73 -2.25 -6.57
N SER A 69 -26.14 -2.69 -7.77
CA SER A 69 -25.25 -3.32 -8.76
C SER A 69 -25.52 -2.87 -10.19
N THR A 70 -26.32 -1.82 -10.40
CA THR A 70 -26.65 -1.32 -11.74
C THR A 70 -25.79 -0.11 -12.11
N MET A 71 -25.51 0.08 -13.40
CA MET A 71 -24.71 1.21 -13.88
C MET A 71 -25.34 2.56 -13.50
N GLU A 72 -26.66 2.66 -13.62
CA GLU A 72 -27.43 3.85 -13.21
C GLU A 72 -27.24 4.14 -11.72
N SER A 73 -27.31 3.12 -10.85
CA SER A 73 -27.10 3.31 -9.42
C SER A 73 -25.70 3.81 -9.10
N PHE A 74 -24.68 3.35 -9.83
CA PHE A 74 -23.31 3.83 -9.65
C PHE A 74 -23.17 5.30 -10.07
N ARG A 75 -23.70 5.68 -11.23
CA ARG A 75 -23.70 7.08 -11.68
C ARG A 75 -24.46 7.98 -10.71
N ASN A 76 -25.61 7.53 -10.20
CA ASN A 76 -26.40 8.31 -9.24
C ASN A 76 -25.64 8.61 -7.95
N VAL A 77 -24.88 7.63 -7.41
CA VAL A 77 -24.01 7.87 -6.24
C VAL A 77 -22.93 8.91 -6.57
N VAL A 78 -22.30 8.81 -7.74
CA VAL A 78 -21.26 9.76 -8.18
C VAL A 78 -21.85 11.18 -8.31
N TYR A 79 -23.03 11.32 -8.92
CA TYR A 79 -23.70 12.60 -9.05
C TYR A 79 -24.13 13.17 -7.70
N ALA A 80 -24.67 12.36 -6.79
CA ALA A 80 -25.03 12.81 -5.45
C ALA A 80 -23.82 13.37 -4.69
N LEU A 81 -22.67 12.68 -4.75
CA LEU A 81 -21.43 13.16 -4.16
C LEU A 81 -20.92 14.44 -4.85
N ARG A 82 -20.94 14.49 -6.18
CA ARG A 82 -20.59 15.68 -6.95
C ARG A 82 -21.44 16.87 -6.51
N ASP A 83 -22.76 16.74 -6.55
CA ASP A 83 -23.68 17.85 -6.31
C ASP A 83 -23.57 18.37 -4.87
N ARG A 84 -23.26 17.49 -3.91
CA ARG A 84 -22.97 17.87 -2.52
C ARG A 84 -21.67 18.69 -2.39
N TYR A 85 -20.60 18.28 -3.07
CA TYR A 85 -19.27 18.86 -2.89
C TYR A 85 -18.88 19.94 -3.93
N LEU A 86 -19.60 20.03 -5.05
CA LEU A 86 -19.35 21.00 -6.12
C LEU A 86 -19.40 22.46 -5.63
N PRO A 87 -20.38 22.89 -4.79
CA PRO A 87 -20.39 24.26 -4.27
C PRO A 87 -19.17 24.60 -3.40
N TYR A 88 -18.59 23.60 -2.71
CA TYR A 88 -17.36 23.78 -1.93
C TYR A 88 -16.13 23.84 -2.84
N HIS A 89 -16.10 23.00 -3.88
CA HIS A 89 -15.01 23.00 -4.86
C HIS A 89 -14.93 24.31 -5.65
N GLU A 90 -16.07 24.88 -6.03
CA GLU A 90 -16.15 26.17 -6.72
C GLU A 90 -15.94 27.38 -5.80
N GLY A 91 -15.79 27.18 -4.49
CA GLY A 91 -15.60 28.25 -3.51
C GLY A 91 -16.87 29.06 -3.18
N ARG A 92 -18.06 28.55 -3.51
CA ARG A 92 -19.34 29.17 -3.12
C ARG A 92 -19.65 28.94 -1.64
N LEU A 93 -19.22 27.80 -1.11
CA LEU A 93 -19.32 27.43 0.31
C LEU A 93 -17.93 27.22 0.89
N ILE A 94 -17.79 27.50 2.18
CA ILE A 94 -16.55 27.28 2.93
C ILE A 94 -16.62 25.91 3.59
N TRP A 95 -15.63 25.07 3.33
CA TRP A 95 -15.46 23.79 4.03
C TRP A 95 -14.79 24.04 5.38
N GLN A 96 -15.51 23.74 6.47
CA GLN A 96 -14.98 23.84 7.82
C GLN A 96 -14.55 22.44 8.28
N GLU A 97 -13.25 22.20 8.36
CA GLU A 97 -12.71 20.94 8.89
C GLU A 97 -12.62 21.05 10.42
N GLU A 98 -13.34 20.18 11.15
CA GLU A 98 -13.39 20.19 12.63
C GLU A 98 -12.03 19.89 13.28
N THR A 99 -11.05 19.39 12.52
CA THR A 99 -9.75 18.97 13.04
C THR A 99 -8.62 19.90 12.60
N ILE A 100 -8.49 21.03 13.30
CA ILE A 100 -7.32 21.91 13.21
C ILE A 100 -6.12 21.15 13.82
N SER A 101 -5.33 20.45 13.01
CA SER A 101 -3.95 20.12 13.37
C SER A 101 -3.12 19.74 12.15
N ASP A 102 -1.95 20.37 12.11
CA ASP A 102 -0.74 20.08 11.34
C ASP A 102 -0.71 20.49 9.85
N TYR A 103 -0.23 21.71 9.65
CA TYR A 103 0.50 22.18 8.47
C TYR A 103 -0.16 22.00 7.10
N ASN A 104 -1.37 22.51 6.82
CA ASN A 104 -1.92 22.71 5.45
C ASN A 104 -1.78 21.53 4.44
N LEU A 105 -1.53 20.30 4.92
CA LEU A 105 -1.22 19.13 4.09
C LEU A 105 -2.46 18.29 3.82
N LYS A 106 -3.58 18.58 4.50
CA LYS A 106 -4.85 17.89 4.29
C LYS A 106 -5.58 18.55 3.13
N LEU A 107 -5.70 17.79 2.06
CA LEU A 107 -6.54 18.19 0.93
C LEU A 107 -8.01 17.96 1.31
N PRO A 108 -8.95 18.74 0.72
CA PRO A 108 -10.37 18.50 0.90
C PRO A 108 -10.77 17.05 0.56
N PRO A 109 -11.74 16.46 1.28
CA PRO A 109 -12.04 15.03 1.19
C PRO A 109 -12.55 14.58 -0.18
N TRP A 110 -13.10 15.50 -0.98
CA TRP A 110 -13.56 15.19 -2.33
C TRP A 110 -12.46 15.20 -3.40
N LEU A 111 -11.26 15.72 -3.11
CA LEU A 111 -10.15 15.62 -4.03
C LEU A 111 -9.56 14.20 -3.95
N CYS A 112 -9.11 13.68 -5.09
CA CYS A 112 -8.36 12.43 -5.13
C CYS A 112 -7.10 12.56 -4.28
N GLN A 113 -6.91 11.66 -3.31
CA GLN A 113 -5.75 11.66 -2.42
C GLN A 113 -5.18 10.26 -2.34
N SER A 114 -3.85 10.14 -2.25
CA SER A 114 -3.25 8.83 -2.02
C SER A 114 -3.59 8.35 -0.61
N TYR A 115 -3.99 7.09 -0.48
CA TYR A 115 -4.25 6.51 0.83
C TYR A 115 -2.96 6.38 1.65
N VAL A 116 -2.92 7.08 2.77
CA VAL A 116 -1.87 6.93 3.78
C VAL A 116 -2.43 6.00 4.86
N ARG A 117 -1.84 4.81 5.00
CA ARG A 117 -2.23 3.88 6.05
C ARG A 117 -1.93 4.51 7.41
N HIS A 118 -2.96 4.69 8.24
CA HIS A 118 -2.78 5.08 9.62
C HIS A 118 -1.98 4.00 10.37
N PHE A 119 -0.93 4.41 11.08
CA PHE A 119 -0.29 3.53 12.04
C PHE A 119 -1.27 3.30 13.20
N SER A 120 -1.52 2.04 13.56
CA SER A 120 -2.31 1.78 14.78
C SER A 120 -1.57 2.36 15.99
N GLU A 121 -2.32 2.80 17.01
CA GLU A 121 -1.74 3.34 18.25
C GLU A 121 -0.72 2.39 18.87
N GLU A 122 -1.00 1.08 18.84
CA GLU A 122 -0.07 0.03 19.28
C GLU A 122 1.23 0.00 18.47
N ASN A 123 1.15 0.22 17.16
CA ASN A 123 2.33 0.28 16.29
C ASN A 123 3.12 1.58 16.49
N ILE A 124 2.44 2.69 16.78
CA ILE A 124 3.08 3.97 17.13
C ILE A 124 3.84 3.81 18.44
N GLN A 125 3.20 3.27 19.48
CA GLN A 125 3.81 2.99 20.77
C GLN A 125 5.01 2.04 20.64
N LYS A 126 4.89 0.97 19.86
CA LYS A 126 6.00 0.04 19.62
C LYS A 126 7.18 0.72 18.91
N LEU A 127 6.91 1.57 17.91
CA LEU A 127 7.95 2.32 17.21
C LEU A 127 8.61 3.39 18.11
N GLU A 128 7.84 4.03 19.00
CA GLU A 128 8.38 4.97 19.99
C GLU A 128 9.27 4.25 21.01
N LEU A 129 8.84 3.10 21.52
CA LEU A 129 9.63 2.24 22.39
C LEU A 129 10.93 1.76 21.70
N GLU A 130 10.84 1.32 20.44
CA GLU A 130 12.01 0.92 19.65
C GLU A 130 12.95 2.11 19.36
N LYS A 131 12.42 3.33 19.18
CA LYS A 131 13.22 4.57 19.04
C LYS A 131 13.92 4.95 20.34
N ILE A 132 13.26 4.79 21.48
CA ILE A 132 13.84 5.05 22.82
C ILE A 132 14.94 4.03 23.15
N GLU A 133 14.73 2.74 22.82
CA GLU A 133 15.75 1.70 22.95
C GLU A 133 16.95 1.96 22.02
N THR A 134 16.73 2.42 20.79
CA THR A 134 17.82 2.68 19.84
C THR A 134 18.57 3.99 20.09
N GLN A 135 17.94 4.99 20.72
CA GLN A 135 18.64 6.21 21.16
C GLN A 135 19.47 5.98 22.42
N SER A 136 19.07 5.07 23.30
CA SER A 136 19.86 4.66 24.47
C SER A 136 20.98 3.68 24.11
N GLU A 137 20.83 2.88 23.05
CA GLU A 137 21.84 1.94 22.56
C GLU A 137 22.62 2.48 21.33
N THR A 138 23.50 3.45 21.56
CA THR A 138 24.73 3.56 20.73
C THR A 138 25.73 2.42 21.01
N VAL A 139 25.38 1.47 21.89
CA VAL A 139 26.17 0.29 22.21
C VAL A 139 25.89 -0.80 21.19
N LYS A 140 26.89 -1.10 20.35
CA LYS A 140 26.89 -2.26 19.44
C LYS A 140 26.32 -3.49 20.15
N ARG A 141 25.21 -4.06 19.63
CA ARG A 141 24.60 -5.31 20.14
C ARG A 141 25.68 -6.36 20.44
N LYS A 142 25.89 -6.66 21.73
CA LYS A 142 26.86 -7.66 22.19
C LYS A 142 26.26 -9.05 22.02
N PHE A 143 26.90 -9.89 21.22
CA PHE A 143 26.49 -11.29 21.09
C PHE A 143 27.32 -12.13 22.08
N LYS A 144 26.68 -13.02 22.84
CA LYS A 144 27.36 -13.90 23.81
C LYS A 144 27.19 -15.37 23.43
N ASP A 145 28.21 -16.18 23.70
CA ASP A 145 28.14 -17.66 23.65
C ASP A 145 27.47 -18.22 24.92
N GLU A 146 27.19 -19.53 24.99
CA GLU A 146 26.52 -20.16 26.15
C GLU A 146 27.34 -20.04 27.45
N GLU A 147 28.66 -19.87 27.35
CA GLU A 147 29.57 -19.60 28.47
C GLU A 147 29.65 -18.11 28.86
N GLY A 148 28.83 -17.24 28.24
CA GLY A 148 28.77 -15.81 28.55
C GLY A 148 29.85 -14.94 27.88
N ASN A 149 30.74 -15.53 27.08
CA ASN A 149 31.81 -14.83 26.38
C ASN A 149 31.30 -14.00 25.19
N GLU A 150 31.79 -12.76 25.02
CA GLU A 150 31.43 -11.90 23.90
C GLU A 150 32.01 -12.44 22.57
N ILE A 151 31.15 -12.59 21.57
CA ILE A 151 31.48 -13.14 20.25
C ILE A 151 30.92 -12.31 19.10
N SER A 152 31.46 -12.55 17.90
CA SER A 152 30.97 -11.88 16.69
C SER A 152 29.61 -12.44 16.22
N ARG A 153 28.80 -11.59 15.55
CA ARG A 153 27.52 -12.00 14.93
C ARG A 153 27.67 -13.19 13.98
N LYS A 154 28.81 -13.30 13.28
CA LYS A 154 29.12 -14.41 12.36
C LYS A 154 29.32 -15.72 13.12
N ARG A 155 30.02 -15.67 14.26
CA ARG A 155 30.26 -16.84 15.13
C ARG A 155 28.95 -17.35 15.74
N LEU A 156 28.09 -16.45 16.24
CA LEU A 156 26.78 -16.84 16.79
C LEU A 156 25.91 -17.55 15.76
N LYS A 157 25.83 -17.00 14.54
CA LYS A 157 25.06 -17.61 13.44
C LYS A 157 25.63 -18.98 13.03
N LYS A 158 26.96 -19.16 13.10
CA LYS A 158 27.62 -20.45 12.82
C LYS A 158 27.25 -21.48 13.90
N LEU A 159 27.35 -21.14 15.18
CA LEU A 159 26.99 -22.02 16.30
C LEU A 159 25.52 -22.44 16.23
N LYS A 160 24.59 -21.48 16.02
CA LYS A 160 23.17 -21.80 15.84
C LYS A 160 22.91 -22.71 14.63
N ARG A 161 23.69 -22.58 13.55
CA ARG A 161 23.55 -23.43 12.36
C ARG A 161 24.06 -24.85 12.63
N ILE A 162 25.14 -25.00 13.39
CA ILE A 162 25.71 -26.29 13.80
C ILE A 162 24.77 -26.99 14.78
N ALA A 163 24.27 -26.29 15.81
CA ALA A 163 23.32 -26.85 16.78
C ALA A 163 22.04 -27.38 16.13
N ARG A 164 21.56 -26.72 15.06
CA ARG A 164 20.38 -27.17 14.29
C ARG A 164 20.67 -28.34 13.34
N ARG A 165 21.93 -28.74 13.17
CA ARG A 165 22.35 -29.80 12.23
C ARG A 165 23.33 -30.74 12.95
N PRO A 166 22.86 -31.69 13.77
CA PRO A 166 23.73 -32.73 14.31
C PRO A 166 24.46 -33.42 13.14
N ASN A 167 25.77 -33.63 13.28
CA ASN A 167 26.67 -34.11 12.23
C ASN A 167 26.04 -35.28 11.46
N ARG A 168 25.52 -35.00 10.27
CA ARG A 168 25.15 -36.04 9.31
C ARG A 168 26.47 -36.58 8.76
N PRO A 169 26.71 -37.90 8.78
CA PRO A 169 27.91 -38.46 8.17
C PRO A 169 28.00 -37.95 6.73
N THR A 170 29.18 -37.44 6.37
CA THR A 170 29.47 -36.85 5.05
C THR A 170 29.38 -37.92 3.98
N ILE A 171 28.16 -38.21 3.52
CA ILE A 171 27.97 -38.77 2.18
C ILE A 171 28.15 -37.60 1.23
N VAL A 172 29.38 -37.40 0.78
CA VAL A 172 29.71 -36.48 -0.31
C VAL A 172 29.17 -37.10 -1.59
N VAL A 173 27.86 -36.97 -1.83
CA VAL A 173 27.36 -37.06 -3.20
C VAL A 173 27.71 -35.72 -3.83
N LYS A 174 28.84 -35.65 -4.53
CA LYS A 174 29.05 -34.61 -5.54
C LYS A 174 27.86 -34.72 -6.48
N ARG A 175 26.89 -33.80 -6.37
CA ARG A 175 25.91 -33.60 -7.44
C ARG A 175 26.72 -33.08 -8.62
N GLY A 176 27.13 -33.99 -9.50
CA GLY A 176 27.62 -33.65 -10.82
C GLY A 176 26.53 -32.83 -11.49
N SER A 177 26.81 -31.56 -11.71
CA SER A 177 25.96 -30.69 -12.50
C SER A 177 26.28 -30.96 -13.96
N ASP A 178 25.71 -32.02 -14.52
CA ASP A 178 25.65 -32.18 -15.98
C ASP A 178 24.62 -31.16 -16.48
N LEU A 179 25.08 -29.92 -16.65
CA LEU A 179 24.27 -28.82 -17.17
C LEU A 179 24.18 -28.98 -18.70
N CYS A 180 22.95 -28.96 -19.21
CA CYS A 180 22.67 -28.97 -20.65
C CYS A 180 23.24 -27.69 -21.29
N CYS A 181 24.11 -27.86 -22.29
CA CYS A 181 24.72 -26.75 -23.04
C CYS A 181 23.77 -26.08 -24.03
N ASP A 182 22.61 -26.69 -24.33
CA ASP A 182 21.68 -26.23 -25.36
C ASP A 182 20.50 -25.41 -24.80
N CYS A 183 20.44 -25.21 -23.49
CA CYS A 183 19.38 -24.43 -22.85
C CYS A 183 19.83 -22.97 -22.65
N PRO A 184 19.08 -21.97 -23.15
CA PRO A 184 19.48 -20.56 -23.07
C PRO A 184 19.39 -19.92 -21.67
N ASN A 185 18.98 -20.65 -20.62
CA ASN A 185 19.11 -20.14 -19.25
C ASN A 185 19.00 -21.23 -18.16
N PRO A 186 20.12 -21.81 -17.71
CA PRO A 186 20.21 -22.46 -16.42
C PRO A 186 20.97 -21.55 -15.44
N VAL A 187 20.26 -20.53 -14.94
CA VAL A 187 20.61 -19.76 -13.74
C VAL A 187 21.81 -18.79 -13.91
N VAL A 188 21.47 -17.58 -14.36
CA VAL A 188 22.17 -16.30 -14.10
C VAL A 188 23.52 -16.13 -14.81
N CYS A 189 23.48 -15.76 -16.08
CA CYS A 189 24.55 -14.99 -16.71
C CYS A 189 24.12 -13.53 -16.88
N LYS A 190 24.94 -12.60 -16.38
CA LYS A 190 24.77 -11.15 -16.53
C LYS A 190 24.81 -10.81 -18.02
N ILE A 191 23.74 -10.19 -18.52
CA ILE A 191 23.68 -9.65 -19.88
C ILE A 191 24.72 -8.53 -19.99
N SER A 192 25.68 -8.67 -20.91
CA SER A 192 26.48 -7.55 -21.39
C SER A 192 25.83 -7.05 -22.68
N PHE A 193 25.42 -5.78 -22.68
CA PHE A 193 24.99 -5.10 -23.90
C PHE A 193 26.22 -4.75 -24.72
N GLN A 194 26.23 -5.12 -26.00
CA GLN A 194 27.15 -4.58 -27.00
C GLN A 194 26.37 -3.68 -27.95
N ALA A 195 26.97 -2.51 -28.23
CA ALA A 195 26.49 -1.47 -29.13
C ALA A 195 26.66 -1.85 -30.60
#